data_AF-A0A2H0SBK0-F1
#
_entry.id   AF-A0A2H0SBK0-F1
#
_cell.length_a   1.000
_cell.length_b   1.000
_cell.length_c   1.000
_cell.angle_alpha   90.00
_cell.angle_beta   90.00
_cell.angle_gamma   90.00
#
_symmetry.space_group_name_H-M   'P 1'
#
loop_
_entity.id
_entity.type
_entity.pdbx_description
1 polymer ?
#
loop_
_entity_poly.entity_id
_entity_poly.type
_entity_poly.pdbx_seq_one_letter_code
_entity_poly.pdbx_strand_id
1 'polypeptide(L)'
;MSGENMSNSNKKRSVQDWPAKKLIADYTSGKLSLETEYQRDPIWTPKKKRLLVDSILEDIDIPKIYLAYFVKEKQYECIDGKQRIVSIHEFFHNKFETEDGGLYKKLKKSVQDDFLNYKFSVSILNDPASKDIVKLFHRLNIGTPLNGGELIHAMKGDMRNLIFKRIGKDGPFVGKVGMKEYRFSREIAIAQMIINSLYFRKSDNFVRARYENIREFLEKKEYINFDVLTKKKADKIFSILKKLEVLFGKEVIELKRKSAIVSVYLFYEELIEKKSGKDLDKFPKFYLQLLKEVKQQANFVKNFDKPIKKILLEKFQHNLQQASAEGYSIERRHQFLDVAFDYYLKTGKIIGDEEKYNEIYEAKGYSK
;
A
#
# COMPACT_ATOMS: atom_id res chain seq x y z
N MET A 1 49.75 -42.82 -16.25
CA MET A 1 48.28 -42.76 -16.35
C MET A 1 47.78 -41.88 -15.21
N SER A 2 47.67 -40.58 -15.51
CA SER A 2 47.10 -39.55 -14.64
C SER A 2 45.58 -39.64 -14.71
N GLY A 3 44.95 -40.13 -13.65
CA GLY A 3 43.50 -40.01 -13.46
C GLY A 3 43.18 -38.58 -13.06
N GLU A 4 42.65 -37.80 -14.00
CA GLU A 4 42.06 -36.50 -13.71
C GLU A 4 40.84 -36.67 -12.81
N ASN A 5 40.94 -36.11 -11.61
CA ASN A 5 39.83 -35.89 -10.70
C ASN A 5 38.89 -34.82 -11.28
N MET A 6 37.90 -35.22 -12.08
CA MET A 6 36.69 -34.43 -12.27
C MET A 6 35.71 -34.71 -11.13
N SER A 7 35.76 -33.89 -10.06
CA SER A 7 34.58 -33.65 -9.22
C SER A 7 34.67 -32.30 -8.49
N ASN A 8 33.86 -31.31 -8.91
CA ASN A 8 32.81 -30.75 -8.05
C ASN A 8 32.02 -29.57 -8.67
N SER A 9 30.74 -29.88 -8.96
CA SER A 9 29.53 -29.09 -8.68
C SER A 9 29.35 -27.68 -9.28
N ASN A 10 28.42 -27.60 -10.24
CA ASN A 10 27.60 -26.42 -10.59
C ASN A 10 26.90 -25.80 -9.38
N LYS A 11 27.62 -25.10 -8.49
CA LYS A 11 26.99 -24.38 -7.38
C LYS A 11 26.44 -23.04 -7.89
N LYS A 12 25.11 -22.98 -8.04
CA LYS A 12 24.34 -21.75 -8.31
C LYS A 12 24.53 -20.64 -7.28
N ARG A 13 25.12 -20.94 -6.11
CA ARG A 13 25.32 -20.03 -4.98
C ARG A 13 26.74 -20.14 -4.42
N SER A 14 27.39 -19.01 -4.16
CA SER A 14 28.61 -18.90 -3.36
C SER A 14 28.38 -18.04 -2.11
N VAL A 15 29.24 -18.17 -1.11
CA VAL A 15 29.28 -17.30 0.07
C VAL A 15 30.70 -16.75 0.19
N GLN A 16 30.83 -15.45 0.39
CA GLN A 16 32.11 -14.73 0.45
C GLN A 16 32.03 -13.66 1.54
N ASP A 17 33.19 -13.24 2.04
CA ASP A 17 33.28 -12.11 2.97
C ASP A 17 33.67 -10.85 2.22
N TRP A 18 32.84 -9.83 2.29
CA TRP A 18 33.11 -8.54 1.65
C TRP A 18 33.30 -7.46 2.71
N PRO A 19 34.41 -6.71 2.67
CA PRO A 19 34.61 -5.61 3.60
C PRO A 19 33.62 -4.47 3.29
N ALA A 20 33.22 -3.70 4.31
CA ALA A 20 32.31 -2.56 4.15
C ALA A 20 32.74 -1.60 3.03
N LYS A 21 34.05 -1.32 2.93
CA LYS A 21 34.64 -0.49 1.85
C LYS A 21 34.31 -0.99 0.45
N LYS A 22 34.23 -2.30 0.25
CA LYS A 22 33.88 -2.89 -1.05
C LYS A 22 32.40 -2.69 -1.36
N LEU A 23 31.50 -2.95 -0.41
CA LEU A 23 30.06 -2.72 -0.59
C LEU A 23 29.76 -1.26 -0.89
N ILE A 24 30.44 -0.34 -0.19
CA ILE A 24 30.35 1.11 -0.43
C ILE A 24 30.83 1.43 -1.86
N ALA A 25 32.03 1.00 -2.24
CA ALA A 25 32.60 1.30 -3.56
C ALA A 25 31.77 0.71 -4.72
N ASP A 26 31.34 -0.55 -4.59
CA ASP A 26 30.52 -1.21 -5.60
C ASP A 26 29.15 -0.54 -5.72
N TYR A 27 28.55 -0.05 -4.62
CA TYR A 27 27.31 0.73 -4.68
C TYR A 27 27.51 2.11 -5.31
N THR A 28 28.52 2.86 -4.87
CA THR A 28 28.82 4.21 -5.38
C THR A 28 29.15 4.21 -6.88
N SER A 29 29.83 3.16 -7.37
CA SER A 29 30.15 3.00 -8.80
C SER A 29 28.99 2.50 -9.66
N GLY A 30 27.86 2.11 -9.05
CA GLY A 30 26.72 1.51 -9.75
C GLY A 30 26.88 0.01 -10.08
N LYS A 31 28.04 -0.58 -9.75
CA LYS A 31 28.29 -2.01 -9.92
C LYS A 31 27.39 -2.88 -9.04
N LEU A 32 26.90 -2.35 -7.92
CA LEU A 32 25.90 -2.94 -7.05
C LEU A 32 24.62 -2.09 -7.11
N SER A 33 23.57 -2.62 -7.74
CA SER A 33 22.25 -2.00 -7.76
C SER A 33 21.46 -2.35 -6.50
N LEU A 34 20.87 -1.32 -5.89
CA LEU A 34 19.85 -1.45 -4.84
C LEU A 34 18.43 -1.19 -5.36
N GLU A 35 18.30 -0.84 -6.64
CA GLU A 35 17.03 -0.58 -7.30
C GLU A 35 16.50 -1.89 -7.87
N THR A 36 15.51 -2.46 -7.18
CA THR A 36 14.82 -3.68 -7.65
C THR A 36 13.32 -3.45 -7.61
N GLU A 37 12.60 -3.91 -8.64
CA GLU A 37 11.15 -3.69 -8.78
C GLU A 37 10.31 -4.29 -7.63
N TYR A 38 10.91 -5.19 -6.84
CA TYR A 38 10.27 -5.98 -5.80
C TYR A 38 10.69 -5.62 -4.35
N GLN A 39 11.63 -4.70 -4.15
CA GLN A 39 12.05 -4.27 -2.81
C GLN A 39 11.38 -2.99 -2.34
N ARG A 40 11.37 -2.83 -1.00
CA ARG A 40 10.93 -1.63 -0.29
C ARG A 40 12.00 -0.54 -0.40
N ASP A 41 11.59 0.73 -0.47
CA ASP A 41 12.50 1.86 -0.24
C ASP A 41 13.21 1.74 1.12
N PRO A 42 14.37 2.41 1.31
CA PRO A 42 15.01 2.52 2.62
C PRO A 42 14.05 3.10 3.67
N ILE A 43 13.67 2.31 4.69
CA ILE A 43 12.71 2.73 5.74
C ILE A 43 13.29 2.62 7.15
N TRP A 44 14.56 2.26 7.30
CA TRP A 44 15.19 2.26 8.63
C TRP A 44 15.21 3.67 9.20
N THR A 45 14.65 3.80 10.41
CA THR A 45 14.72 5.05 11.19
C THR A 45 16.17 5.35 11.54
N PRO A 46 16.53 6.62 11.82
CA PRO A 46 17.89 6.97 12.25
C PRO A 46 18.42 6.07 13.38
N LYS A 47 17.57 5.74 14.37
CA LYS A 47 17.89 4.81 15.46
C LYS A 47 18.35 3.43 14.97
N LYS A 48 17.67 2.84 13.97
CA LYS A 48 18.07 1.53 13.42
C LYS A 48 19.37 1.61 12.63
N LYS A 49 19.62 2.72 11.93
CA LYS A 49 20.87 2.95 11.20
C LYS A 49 22.06 3.07 12.15
N ARG A 50 21.88 3.76 13.29
CA ARG A 50 22.89 3.86 14.36
C ARG A 50 23.25 2.50 14.94
N LEU A 51 22.25 1.73 15.38
CA LEU A 51 22.48 0.38 15.92
C LEU A 51 23.30 -0.53 14.99
N LEU A 52 23.11 -0.43 13.66
CA LEU A 52 23.95 -1.17 12.72
C LEU A 52 25.40 -0.71 12.74
N VAL A 53 25.64 0.60 12.74
CA VAL A 53 27.00 1.15 12.80
C VAL A 53 27.66 0.76 14.11
N ASP A 54 26.94 0.84 15.23
CA ASP A 54 27.46 0.42 16.54
C ASP A 54 27.82 -1.06 16.52
N SER A 55 26.96 -1.93 15.95
CA SER A 55 27.28 -3.35 15.75
C SER A 55 28.53 -3.58 14.90
N ILE A 56 28.79 -2.75 13.89
CA ILE A 56 30.01 -2.84 13.07
C ILE A 56 31.25 -2.46 13.90
N LEU A 57 31.16 -1.39 14.69
CA LEU A 57 32.27 -0.90 15.51
C LEU A 57 32.58 -1.82 16.69
N GLU A 58 31.59 -2.55 17.18
CA GLU A 58 31.72 -3.57 18.24
C GLU A 58 32.02 -4.98 17.69
N ASP A 59 32.22 -5.13 16.38
CA ASP A 59 32.46 -6.41 15.70
C ASP A 59 31.38 -7.48 15.99
N ILE A 60 30.13 -7.04 16.13
CA ILE A 60 28.96 -7.92 16.31
C ILE A 60 28.57 -8.55 14.97
N ASP A 61 28.19 -9.83 14.98
CA ASP A 61 27.73 -10.55 13.78
C ASP A 61 26.47 -9.91 13.19
N ILE A 62 26.54 -9.56 11.90
CA ILE A 62 25.43 -8.94 11.16
C ILE A 62 24.87 -9.95 10.14
N PRO A 63 23.53 -10.08 10.04
CA PRO A 63 22.94 -11.05 9.11
C PRO A 63 23.36 -10.83 7.65
N LYS A 64 23.46 -11.94 6.92
CA LYS A 64 24.02 -12.00 5.57
C LYS A 64 23.38 -11.03 4.59
N ILE A 65 24.18 -10.57 3.64
CA ILE A 65 23.70 -9.87 2.45
C ILE A 65 23.51 -10.89 1.33
N TYR A 66 22.41 -10.80 0.60
CA TYR A 66 22.13 -11.68 -0.54
C TYR A 66 22.18 -10.87 -1.82
N LEU A 67 23.01 -11.29 -2.78
CA LEU A 67 23.19 -10.66 -4.08
C LEU A 67 22.90 -11.64 -5.22
N ALA A 68 22.36 -11.15 -6.32
CA ALA A 68 22.44 -11.78 -7.63
C ALA A 68 23.60 -11.15 -8.39
N TYR A 69 24.40 -11.94 -9.11
CA TYR A 69 25.42 -11.47 -10.04
C TYR A 69 25.02 -11.85 -11.44
N PHE A 70 24.91 -10.84 -12.33
CA PHE A 70 24.60 -11.04 -13.75
C PHE A 70 25.88 -10.88 -14.56
N VAL A 71 26.28 -11.95 -15.25
CA VAL A 71 27.58 -12.05 -15.93
C VAL A 71 27.63 -11.12 -17.15
N LYS A 72 26.53 -10.98 -17.89
CA LYS A 72 26.46 -10.14 -19.09
C LYS A 72 26.60 -8.66 -18.76
N GLU A 73 25.92 -8.20 -17.72
CA GLU A 73 25.92 -6.82 -17.24
C GLU A 73 27.10 -6.54 -16.30
N LYS A 74 27.82 -7.58 -15.84
CA LYS A 74 28.90 -7.51 -14.83
C LYS A 74 28.47 -6.75 -13.57
N GLN A 75 27.20 -6.89 -13.20
CA GLN A 75 26.55 -6.11 -12.16
C GLN A 75 25.98 -7.02 -11.08
N TYR A 76 26.03 -6.55 -9.83
CA TYR A 76 25.33 -7.14 -8.71
C TYR A 76 23.97 -6.47 -8.51
N GLU A 77 22.96 -7.26 -8.19
CA GLU A 77 21.66 -6.79 -7.72
C GLU A 77 21.45 -7.26 -6.28
N CYS A 78 21.12 -6.36 -5.36
CA CYS A 78 20.83 -6.72 -3.99
C CYS A 78 19.46 -7.43 -3.90
N ILE A 79 19.42 -8.65 -3.37
CA ILE A 79 18.19 -9.41 -3.08
C ILE A 79 17.71 -9.17 -1.65
N ASP A 80 18.64 -9.11 -0.68
CA ASP A 80 18.39 -8.75 0.71
C ASP A 80 19.62 -8.07 1.33
N GLY A 81 19.40 -7.09 2.20
CA GLY A 81 20.47 -6.28 2.81
C GLY A 81 20.54 -4.82 2.34
N LYS A 82 19.58 -4.36 1.53
CA LYS A 82 19.49 -2.98 1.04
C LYS A 82 19.64 -1.94 2.16
N GLN A 83 18.92 -2.11 3.28
CA GLN A 83 18.98 -1.16 4.41
C GLN A 83 20.37 -1.12 5.05
N ARG A 84 21.07 -2.26 5.12
CA ARG A 84 22.43 -2.34 5.66
C ARG A 84 23.41 -1.58 4.77
N ILE A 85 23.37 -1.85 3.46
CA ILE A 85 24.23 -1.20 2.46
C ILE A 85 23.99 0.31 2.42
N VAL A 86 22.72 0.75 2.42
CA VAL A 86 22.38 2.17 2.47
C VAL A 86 22.89 2.82 3.75
N SER A 87 22.73 2.17 4.91
CA SER A 87 23.14 2.72 6.20
C SER A 87 24.66 2.90 6.29
N ILE A 88 25.46 1.91 5.87
CA ILE A 88 26.92 2.04 5.87
C ILE A 88 27.41 3.11 4.89
N HIS A 89 26.74 3.22 3.72
CA HIS A 89 27.06 4.23 2.73
C HIS A 89 26.72 5.65 3.24
N GLU A 90 25.55 5.83 3.85
CA GLU A 90 25.13 7.09 4.45
C GLU A 90 26.04 7.53 5.61
N PHE A 91 26.42 6.59 6.48
CA PHE A 91 27.35 6.87 7.58
C PHE A 91 28.71 7.32 7.07
N PHE A 92 29.29 6.60 6.10
CA PHE A 92 30.55 6.96 5.44
C PHE A 92 30.52 8.39 4.85
N HIS A 93 29.36 8.81 4.33
CA HIS A 93 29.14 10.16 3.80
C HIS A 93 28.67 11.19 4.84
N ASN A 94 28.75 10.89 6.15
CA ASN A 94 28.35 11.76 7.26
C ASN A 94 26.89 12.23 7.21
N LYS A 95 25.98 11.37 6.74
CA LYS A 95 24.53 11.68 6.73
C LYS A 95 23.87 11.54 8.09
N PHE A 96 24.49 10.81 9.02
CA PHE A 96 24.10 10.69 10.41
C PHE A 96 25.31 10.36 11.29
N GLU A 97 25.14 10.50 12.60
CA GLU A 97 26.13 10.26 13.66
C GLU A 97 25.81 8.98 14.46
N THR A 98 26.83 8.38 15.10
CA THR A 98 26.68 7.28 16.08
C THR A 98 25.88 7.72 17.30
N GLU A 99 25.53 6.80 18.21
CA GLU A 99 24.84 7.17 19.46
C GLU A 99 25.64 8.19 20.30
N ASP A 100 26.98 8.10 20.28
CA ASP A 100 27.88 9.04 20.96
C ASP A 100 28.17 10.35 20.18
N GLY A 101 27.43 10.63 19.10
CA GLY A 101 27.57 11.87 18.33
C GLY A 101 28.76 11.91 17.35
N GLY A 102 29.35 10.75 17.05
CA GLY A 102 30.47 10.63 16.12
C GLY A 102 30.03 10.60 14.65
N LEU A 103 30.37 11.63 13.88
CA LEU A 103 30.35 11.56 12.41
C LEU A 103 31.56 10.78 11.91
N TYR A 104 31.42 9.95 10.86
CA TYR A 104 32.50 9.11 10.33
C TYR A 104 33.84 9.86 10.18
N LYS A 105 33.85 11.04 9.54
CA LYS A 105 35.07 11.84 9.32
C LYS A 105 35.70 12.41 10.60
N LYS A 106 34.95 12.47 11.69
CA LYS A 106 35.41 12.95 13.00
C LYS A 106 35.92 11.82 13.90
N LEU A 107 35.72 10.56 13.51
CA LEU A 107 36.24 9.41 14.24
C LEU A 107 37.77 9.32 14.12
N LYS A 108 38.41 8.69 15.11
CA LYS A 108 39.84 8.34 15.05
C LYS A 108 40.12 7.47 13.83
N LYS A 109 41.31 7.60 13.25
CA LYS A 109 41.69 6.86 12.04
C LYS A 109 41.57 5.34 12.20
N SER A 110 41.95 4.80 13.36
CA SER A 110 41.77 3.37 13.68
C SER A 110 40.32 2.92 13.57
N VAL A 111 39.39 3.66 14.18
CA VAL A 111 37.95 3.36 14.16
C VAL A 111 37.37 3.46 12.74
N GLN A 112 37.83 4.43 11.95
CA GLN A 112 37.45 4.52 10.53
C GLN A 112 37.91 3.28 9.74
N ASP A 113 39.10 2.78 10.04
CA ASP A 113 39.66 1.61 9.37
C ASP A 113 38.96 0.32 9.84
N ASP A 114 38.60 0.21 11.11
CA ASP A 114 37.81 -0.90 11.66
C ASP A 114 36.45 -0.98 10.95
N PHE A 115 35.73 0.16 10.86
CA PHE A 115 34.47 0.25 10.14
C PHE A 115 34.60 -0.18 8.66
N LEU A 116 35.62 0.30 7.95
CA LEU A 116 35.81 0.01 6.53
C LEU A 116 36.21 -1.44 6.26
N ASN A 117 36.88 -2.08 7.22
CA ASN A 117 37.39 -3.45 7.09
C ASN A 117 36.46 -4.51 7.67
N TYR A 118 35.41 -4.13 8.42
CA TYR A 118 34.36 -5.04 8.87
C TYR A 118 33.82 -5.88 7.70
N LYS A 119 33.77 -7.20 7.90
CA LYS A 119 33.45 -8.17 6.86
C LYS A 119 31.99 -8.61 6.95
N PHE A 120 31.20 -8.27 5.94
CA PHE A 120 29.86 -8.82 5.79
C PHE A 120 29.93 -10.19 5.12
N SER A 121 29.20 -11.16 5.66
CA SER A 121 28.95 -12.42 4.95
C SER A 121 27.96 -12.18 3.80
N VAL A 122 28.42 -12.36 2.56
CA VAL A 122 27.67 -12.12 1.32
C VAL A 122 27.41 -13.43 0.60
N SER A 123 26.14 -13.78 0.40
CA SER A 123 25.74 -14.90 -0.45
C SER A 123 25.41 -14.42 -1.85
N ILE A 124 26.11 -14.95 -2.85
CA ILE A 124 25.99 -14.53 -4.26
C ILE A 124 25.38 -15.67 -5.07
N LEU A 125 24.28 -15.39 -5.76
CA LEU A 125 23.72 -16.24 -6.80
C LEU A 125 24.28 -15.82 -8.16
N ASN A 126 24.87 -16.75 -8.92
CA ASN A 126 25.44 -16.46 -10.24
C ASN A 126 24.39 -16.74 -11.34
N ASP A 127 24.11 -15.75 -12.19
CA ASP A 127 23.10 -15.77 -13.25
C ASP A 127 21.76 -16.45 -12.86
N PRO A 128 21.11 -16.03 -11.76
CA PRO A 128 19.83 -16.60 -11.38
C PRO A 128 18.72 -16.17 -12.33
N ALA A 129 17.77 -17.07 -12.61
CA ALA A 129 16.52 -16.70 -13.26
C ALA A 129 15.67 -15.83 -12.33
N SER A 130 14.88 -14.90 -12.88
CA SER A 130 14.05 -13.98 -12.08
C SER A 130 13.12 -14.70 -11.09
N LYS A 131 12.60 -15.89 -11.45
CA LYS A 131 11.77 -16.72 -10.55
C LYS A 131 12.50 -17.16 -9.27
N ASP A 132 13.80 -17.41 -9.36
CA ASP A 132 14.61 -17.89 -8.25
C ASP A 132 14.96 -16.74 -7.29
N ILE A 133 15.19 -15.55 -7.84
CA ILE A 133 15.35 -14.30 -7.09
C ILE A 133 14.10 -14.02 -6.25
N VAL A 134 12.92 -14.01 -6.89
CA VAL A 134 11.64 -13.77 -6.22
C VAL A 134 11.38 -14.82 -5.14
N LYS A 135 11.62 -16.10 -5.43
CA LYS A 135 11.45 -17.19 -4.46
C LYS A 135 12.37 -17.03 -3.24
N LEU A 136 13.64 -16.67 -3.44
CA LEU A 136 14.57 -16.42 -2.35
C LEU A 136 14.15 -15.20 -1.53
N PHE A 137 13.80 -14.10 -2.18
CA PHE A 137 13.31 -12.88 -1.54
C PHE A 137 12.10 -13.17 -0.64
N HIS A 138 11.10 -13.91 -1.15
CA HIS A 138 9.95 -14.32 -0.36
C HIS A 138 10.36 -15.14 0.87
N ARG A 139 11.30 -16.09 0.72
CA ARG A 139 11.77 -16.95 1.81
C ARG A 139 12.51 -16.20 2.91
N LEU A 140 13.33 -15.22 2.53
CA LEU A 140 14.05 -14.36 3.48
C LEU A 140 13.10 -13.45 4.27
N ASN A 141 11.94 -13.10 3.67
CA ASN A 141 10.96 -12.20 4.26
C ASN A 141 9.77 -12.92 4.93
N ILE A 142 9.83 -14.25 5.14
CA ILE A 142 8.76 -15.01 5.82
C ILE A 142 8.46 -14.43 7.23
N GLY A 143 9.44 -13.79 7.88
CA GLY A 143 9.28 -13.12 9.18
C GLY A 143 8.65 -11.71 9.15
N THR A 144 8.46 -11.09 7.98
CA THR A 144 7.64 -9.88 7.81
C THR A 144 6.63 -10.11 6.69
N PRO A 145 5.41 -10.58 6.97
CA PRO A 145 4.46 -10.94 5.93
C PRO A 145 4.26 -9.78 4.97
N LEU A 146 4.38 -10.06 3.66
CA LEU A 146 4.00 -9.10 2.64
C LEU A 146 2.55 -8.73 2.86
N ASN A 147 2.26 -7.43 2.89
CA ASN A 147 0.88 -7.01 2.99
C ASN A 147 0.16 -7.28 1.65
N GLY A 148 -1.18 -7.31 1.68
CA GLY A 148 -1.97 -7.59 0.47
C GLY A 148 -1.63 -6.67 -0.71
N GLY A 149 -1.21 -5.42 -0.44
CA GLY A 149 -0.81 -4.48 -1.48
C GLY A 149 0.52 -4.83 -2.14
N GLU A 150 1.50 -5.34 -1.38
CA GLU A 150 2.77 -5.85 -1.92
C GLU A 150 2.54 -7.07 -2.81
N LEU A 151 1.68 -7.98 -2.36
CA LEU A 151 1.32 -9.16 -3.13
C LEU A 151 0.62 -8.80 -4.44
N ILE A 152 -0.32 -7.84 -4.41
CA ILE A 152 -1.00 -7.35 -5.60
C ILE A 152 -0.02 -6.59 -6.52
N HIS A 153 0.89 -5.79 -5.95
CA HIS A 153 1.89 -5.07 -6.75
C HIS A 153 2.79 -6.02 -7.54
N ALA A 154 3.13 -7.19 -7.01
CA ALA A 154 3.94 -8.19 -7.70
C ALA A 154 3.22 -8.85 -8.90
N MET A 155 1.90 -8.65 -9.04
CA MET A 155 1.12 -9.17 -10.16
C MET A 155 1.37 -8.38 -11.45
N LYS A 156 1.05 -9.00 -12.59
CA LYS A 156 1.12 -8.40 -13.93
C LYS A 156 -0.28 -8.13 -14.48
N GLY A 157 -0.38 -7.21 -15.43
CA GLY A 157 -1.61 -6.95 -16.19
C GLY A 157 -2.02 -5.48 -16.21
N ASP A 158 -2.87 -5.15 -17.18
CA ASP A 158 -3.35 -3.79 -17.43
C ASP A 158 -4.18 -3.23 -16.26
N MET A 159 -4.99 -4.06 -15.60
CA MET A 159 -5.74 -3.61 -14.41
C MET A 159 -4.82 -3.32 -13.23
N ARG A 160 -3.79 -4.12 -13.02
CA ARG A 160 -2.75 -3.82 -12.03
C ARG A 160 -2.03 -2.52 -12.39
N ASN A 161 -1.70 -2.30 -13.67
CA ASN A 161 -1.08 -1.05 -14.11
C ASN A 161 -2.01 0.16 -13.94
N LEU A 162 -3.33 -0.01 -14.13
CA LEU A 162 -4.32 1.02 -13.83
C LEU A 162 -4.27 1.41 -12.35
N ILE A 163 -4.31 0.42 -11.45
CA ILE A 163 -4.31 0.63 -9.99
C ILE A 163 -3.02 1.30 -9.52
N PHE A 164 -1.86 0.79 -9.92
CA PHE A 164 -0.56 1.19 -9.34
C PHE A 164 0.18 2.27 -10.13
N LYS A 165 -0.05 2.40 -11.44
CA LYS A 165 0.68 3.36 -12.29
C LYS A 165 -0.20 4.51 -12.75
N ARG A 166 -1.36 4.23 -13.35
CA ARG A 166 -2.20 5.27 -13.96
C ARG A 166 -3.00 6.06 -12.93
N ILE A 167 -3.64 5.37 -11.98
CA ILE A 167 -4.22 6.00 -10.80
C ILE A 167 -3.09 6.15 -9.78
N GLY A 168 -2.63 5.07 -9.14
CA GLY A 168 -1.52 5.10 -8.19
C GLY A 168 -1.80 5.94 -6.94
N LYS A 169 -0.86 5.93 -6.00
CA LYS A 169 -0.95 6.72 -4.76
C LYS A 169 -1.03 8.24 -4.94
N ASP A 170 -0.62 8.77 -6.10
CA ASP A 170 -0.55 10.22 -6.38
C ASP A 170 -1.60 10.67 -7.41
N GLY A 171 -2.46 9.75 -7.85
CA GLY A 171 -3.48 10.00 -8.86
C GLY A 171 -4.71 10.77 -8.38
N PRO A 172 -5.70 10.94 -9.28
CA PRO A 172 -6.85 11.77 -9.03
C PRO A 172 -7.67 11.25 -7.84
N PHE A 173 -8.15 12.18 -7.02
CA PHE A 173 -8.95 11.97 -5.80
C PHE A 173 -8.19 11.24 -4.70
N VAL A 174 -7.82 9.97 -4.89
CA VAL A 174 -7.16 9.15 -3.86
C VAL A 174 -5.80 9.69 -3.46
N GLY A 175 -5.05 10.35 -4.36
CA GLY A 175 -3.78 10.97 -4.02
C GLY A 175 -3.90 12.26 -3.19
N LYS A 176 -5.11 12.82 -3.08
CA LYS A 176 -5.39 14.07 -2.35
C LYS A 176 -6.03 13.85 -0.98
N VAL A 177 -6.54 12.65 -0.71
CA VAL A 177 -7.18 12.32 0.58
C VAL A 177 -6.20 12.39 1.76
N GLY A 178 -6.71 12.71 2.95
CA GLY A 178 -5.90 12.75 4.18
C GLY A 178 -5.70 11.40 4.85
N MET A 179 -5.79 10.30 4.11
CA MET A 179 -5.52 8.96 4.62
C MET A 179 -4.04 8.82 4.96
N LYS A 180 -3.76 8.28 6.15
CA LYS A 180 -2.38 7.94 6.53
C LYS A 180 -1.83 6.90 5.57
N GLU A 181 -0.72 7.22 4.93
CA GLU A 181 -0.06 6.30 4.01
C GLU A 181 0.62 5.16 4.79
N TYR A 182 0.15 3.95 4.55
CA TYR A 182 0.91 2.72 4.80
C TYR A 182 1.16 2.05 3.46
N ARG A 183 2.12 1.12 3.40
CA ARG A 183 2.55 0.54 2.13
C ARG A 183 1.38 0.05 1.27
N PHE A 184 1.22 0.66 0.10
CA PHE A 184 0.16 0.42 -0.90
C PHE A 184 -1.27 0.63 -0.38
N SER A 185 -1.45 1.47 0.64
CA SER A 185 -2.76 1.68 1.27
C SER A 185 -3.79 2.30 0.34
N ARG A 186 -3.35 3.28 -0.46
CA ARG A 186 -4.15 3.97 -1.47
C ARG A 186 -4.48 3.03 -2.63
N GLU A 187 -3.51 2.26 -3.10
CA GLU A 187 -3.69 1.27 -4.16
C GLU A 187 -4.66 0.16 -3.75
N ILE A 188 -4.64 -0.26 -2.48
CA ILE A 188 -5.67 -1.17 -1.96
C ILE A 188 -7.06 -0.49 -1.95
N ALA A 189 -7.16 0.79 -1.58
CA ALA A 189 -8.43 1.52 -1.66
C ALA A 189 -8.95 1.57 -3.10
N ILE A 190 -8.08 1.88 -4.06
CA ILE A 190 -8.36 1.91 -5.50
C ILE A 190 -8.82 0.53 -5.98
N ALA A 191 -8.11 -0.54 -5.60
CA ALA A 191 -8.48 -1.90 -5.96
C ALA A 191 -9.87 -2.29 -5.40
N GLN A 192 -10.20 -1.89 -4.17
CA GLN A 192 -11.50 -2.12 -3.55
C GLN A 192 -12.64 -1.37 -4.25
N MET A 193 -12.38 -0.16 -4.73
CA MET A 193 -13.32 0.62 -5.56
C MET A 193 -13.55 -0.06 -6.90
N ILE A 194 -12.47 -0.43 -7.61
CA ILE A 194 -12.54 -0.96 -8.96
C ILE A 194 -13.22 -2.32 -8.99
N ILE A 195 -12.85 -3.25 -8.09
CA ILE A 195 -13.48 -4.57 -8.06
C ILE A 195 -14.99 -4.43 -7.85
N ASN A 196 -15.44 -3.55 -6.93
CA ASN A 196 -16.87 -3.35 -6.73
C ASN A 196 -17.53 -2.57 -7.87
N SER A 197 -16.90 -1.53 -8.43
CA SER A 197 -17.38 -0.83 -9.63
C SER A 197 -17.67 -1.78 -10.80
N LEU A 198 -16.82 -2.80 -11.00
CA LEU A 198 -16.94 -3.70 -12.16
C LEU A 198 -17.80 -4.93 -11.90
N TYR A 199 -17.79 -5.49 -10.68
CA TYR A 199 -18.60 -6.68 -10.35
C TYR A 199 -20.00 -6.35 -9.86
N PHE A 200 -20.17 -5.30 -9.05
CA PHE A 200 -21.50 -4.89 -8.58
C PHE A 200 -22.44 -4.70 -9.77
N ARG A 201 -21.94 -4.11 -10.86
CA ARG A 201 -22.71 -3.89 -12.09
C ARG A 201 -23.02 -5.17 -12.89
N LYS A 202 -22.38 -6.30 -12.58
CA LYS A 202 -22.64 -7.59 -13.23
C LYS A 202 -23.65 -8.44 -12.44
N SER A 203 -23.74 -8.30 -11.12
CA SER A 203 -24.50 -9.19 -10.24
C SER A 203 -25.42 -8.49 -9.23
N ASP A 204 -25.56 -7.17 -9.30
CA ASP A 204 -26.29 -6.29 -8.38
C ASP A 204 -25.94 -6.45 -6.89
N ASN A 205 -24.80 -7.09 -6.61
CA ASN A 205 -24.33 -7.40 -5.27
C ASN A 205 -22.88 -6.96 -5.09
N PHE A 206 -22.59 -6.28 -3.99
CA PHE A 206 -21.22 -5.92 -3.65
C PHE A 206 -20.41 -7.18 -3.33
N VAL A 207 -19.19 -7.23 -3.84
CA VAL A 207 -18.30 -8.37 -3.64
C VAL A 207 -17.34 -8.11 -2.48
N ARG A 208 -16.95 -9.20 -1.83
CA ARG A 208 -15.85 -9.17 -0.87
C ARG A 208 -14.59 -8.67 -1.59
N ALA A 209 -13.93 -7.67 -1.01
CA ALA A 209 -12.76 -7.00 -1.59
C ALA A 209 -11.54 -7.12 -0.67
N ARG A 210 -11.27 -8.35 -0.20
CA ARG A 210 -10.02 -8.71 0.47
C ARG A 210 -8.94 -9.09 -0.55
N TYR A 211 -7.73 -9.31 -0.07
CA TYR A 211 -6.58 -9.67 -0.90
C TYR A 211 -6.89 -10.80 -1.89
N GLU A 212 -7.37 -11.95 -1.43
CA GLU A 212 -7.65 -13.10 -2.33
C GLU A 212 -8.65 -12.74 -3.42
N ASN A 213 -9.71 -11.99 -3.09
CA ASN A 213 -10.72 -11.60 -4.08
C ASN A 213 -10.17 -10.61 -5.11
N ILE A 214 -9.32 -9.66 -4.67
CA ILE A 214 -8.65 -8.73 -5.57
C ILE A 214 -7.65 -9.48 -6.45
N ARG A 215 -6.93 -10.45 -5.89
CA ARG A 215 -6.00 -11.30 -6.64
C ARG A 215 -6.74 -12.10 -7.71
N GLU A 216 -7.77 -12.85 -7.33
CA GLU A 216 -8.61 -13.61 -8.27
C GLU A 216 -9.20 -12.72 -9.37
N PHE A 217 -9.63 -11.50 -9.00
CA PHE A 217 -10.08 -10.50 -9.96
C PHE A 217 -8.97 -10.14 -10.96
N LEU A 218 -7.78 -9.79 -10.50
CA LEU A 218 -6.68 -9.38 -11.37
C LEU A 218 -6.11 -10.50 -12.24
N GLU A 219 -6.28 -11.76 -11.84
CA GLU A 219 -5.86 -12.94 -12.62
C GLU A 219 -6.79 -13.27 -13.80
N LYS A 220 -7.97 -12.63 -13.91
CA LYS A 220 -8.87 -12.88 -15.05
C LYS A 220 -8.29 -12.34 -16.34
N LYS A 221 -8.42 -13.12 -17.42
CA LYS A 221 -7.89 -12.80 -18.76
C LYS A 221 -8.26 -11.39 -19.25
N GLU A 222 -9.50 -10.95 -19.05
CA GLU A 222 -9.99 -9.61 -19.46
C GLU A 222 -9.24 -8.45 -18.77
N TYR A 223 -8.61 -8.68 -17.62
CA TYR A 223 -7.90 -7.67 -16.84
C TYR A 223 -6.37 -7.75 -16.94
N ILE A 224 -5.83 -8.84 -17.49
CA ILE A 224 -4.41 -8.96 -17.81
C ILE A 224 -4.10 -8.12 -19.05
N ASN A 225 -4.90 -8.26 -20.11
CA ASN A 225 -4.79 -7.47 -21.33
C ASN A 225 -6.16 -6.87 -21.64
N PHE A 226 -6.29 -5.55 -21.62
CA PHE A 226 -7.56 -4.88 -21.84
C PHE A 226 -8.01 -5.01 -23.30
N ASP A 227 -9.23 -5.52 -23.48
CA ASP A 227 -9.99 -5.28 -24.70
C ASP A 227 -10.57 -3.86 -24.72
N VAL A 228 -11.20 -3.49 -25.85
CA VAL A 228 -11.79 -2.15 -26.04
C VAL A 228 -12.84 -1.84 -24.98
N LEU A 229 -13.66 -2.82 -24.58
CA LEU A 229 -14.73 -2.63 -23.60
C LEU A 229 -14.18 -2.42 -22.19
N THR A 230 -13.20 -3.21 -21.79
CA THR A 230 -12.54 -3.13 -20.48
C THR A 230 -11.76 -1.83 -20.35
N LYS A 231 -11.07 -1.41 -21.42
CA LYS A 231 -10.42 -0.10 -21.48
C LYS A 231 -11.41 1.05 -21.28
N LYS A 232 -12.57 1.02 -21.96
CA LYS A 232 -13.64 2.02 -21.76
C LYS A 232 -14.15 2.07 -20.31
N LYS A 233 -14.33 0.90 -19.65
CA LYS A 233 -14.71 0.83 -18.24
C LYS A 233 -13.64 1.43 -17.33
N ALA A 234 -12.36 1.11 -17.57
CA ALA A 234 -11.24 1.71 -16.86
C ALA A 234 -11.16 3.24 -17.04
N ASP A 235 -11.39 3.73 -18.24
CA ASP A 235 -11.43 5.17 -18.55
C ASP A 235 -12.60 5.87 -17.84
N LYS A 236 -13.77 5.22 -17.75
CA LYS A 236 -14.93 5.72 -16.97
C LYS A 236 -14.55 5.88 -15.49
N ILE A 237 -13.97 4.85 -14.87
CA ILE A 237 -13.51 4.89 -13.47
C ILE A 237 -12.55 6.07 -13.26
N PHE A 238 -11.54 6.19 -14.13
CA PHE A 238 -10.55 7.27 -14.05
C PHE A 238 -11.18 8.67 -14.16
N SER A 239 -12.19 8.82 -15.04
CA SER A 239 -12.95 10.06 -15.20
C SER A 239 -13.77 10.41 -13.95
N ILE A 240 -14.40 9.41 -13.31
CA ILE A 240 -15.14 9.61 -12.06
C ILE A 240 -14.22 10.07 -10.94
N LEU A 241 -13.03 9.47 -10.81
CA LEU A 241 -12.02 9.91 -9.84
C LEU A 241 -11.60 11.37 -10.06
N LYS A 242 -11.41 11.79 -11.32
CA LYS A 242 -11.13 13.21 -11.63
C LYS A 242 -12.27 14.14 -11.22
N LYS A 243 -13.52 13.73 -11.47
CA LYS A 243 -14.70 14.51 -11.05
C LYS A 243 -14.76 14.64 -9.52
N LEU A 244 -14.54 13.55 -8.79
CA LEU A 244 -14.51 13.56 -7.33
C LEU A 244 -13.43 14.48 -6.77
N GLU A 245 -12.24 14.51 -7.38
CA GLU A 245 -11.17 15.42 -6.98
C GLU A 245 -11.60 16.89 -7.09
N VAL A 246 -12.16 17.27 -8.24
CA VAL A 246 -12.65 18.63 -8.47
C VAL A 246 -13.78 18.96 -7.49
N LEU A 247 -14.70 18.01 -7.29
CA LEU A 247 -15.91 18.18 -6.50
C LEU A 247 -15.62 18.36 -5.01
N PHE A 248 -14.68 17.60 -4.44
CA PHE A 248 -14.26 17.75 -3.04
C PHE A 248 -13.23 18.87 -2.83
N GLY A 249 -12.50 19.27 -3.88
CA GLY A 249 -11.49 20.31 -3.80
C GLY A 249 -10.48 20.07 -2.67
N LYS A 250 -10.23 21.10 -1.85
CA LYS A 250 -9.30 21.00 -0.71
C LYS A 250 -9.86 20.17 0.45
N GLU A 251 -11.17 20.03 0.58
CA GLU A 251 -11.81 19.34 1.70
C GLU A 251 -11.66 17.80 1.62
N VAL A 252 -11.21 17.28 0.47
CA VAL A 252 -10.87 15.86 0.28
C VAL A 252 -9.88 15.34 1.34
N ILE A 253 -9.06 16.22 1.94
CA ILE A 253 -8.14 15.89 3.03
C ILE A 253 -8.84 15.40 4.31
N GLU A 254 -10.13 15.67 4.48
CA GLU A 254 -10.91 15.18 5.62
C GLU A 254 -11.26 13.69 5.49
N LEU A 255 -11.10 13.10 4.30
CA LEU A 255 -11.26 11.67 4.08
C LEU A 255 -10.02 10.90 4.56
N LYS A 256 -10.03 10.51 5.84
CA LYS A 256 -8.87 9.88 6.50
C LYS A 256 -8.92 8.35 6.54
N ARG A 257 -10.09 7.76 6.27
CA ARG A 257 -10.33 6.31 6.43
C ARG A 257 -10.57 5.65 5.08
N LYS A 258 -9.81 4.58 4.80
CA LYS A 258 -9.93 3.78 3.56
C LYS A 258 -11.37 3.40 3.21
N SER A 259 -12.10 2.80 4.15
CA SER A 259 -13.49 2.38 3.91
C SER A 259 -14.40 3.55 3.54
N ALA A 260 -14.25 4.71 4.19
CA ALA A 260 -15.01 5.91 3.86
C ALA A 260 -14.72 6.37 2.42
N ILE A 261 -13.45 6.40 2.02
CA ILE A 261 -13.05 6.77 0.65
C ILE A 261 -13.66 5.80 -0.38
N VAL A 262 -13.65 4.49 -0.11
CA VAL A 262 -14.29 3.48 -0.97
C VAL A 262 -15.81 3.74 -1.08
N SER A 263 -16.48 4.08 0.03
CA SER A 263 -17.91 4.44 0.02
C SER A 263 -18.19 5.69 -0.82
N VAL A 264 -17.35 6.73 -0.73
CA VAL A 264 -17.50 7.96 -1.53
C VAL A 264 -17.50 7.62 -3.01
N TYR A 265 -16.53 6.84 -3.47
CA TYR A 265 -16.44 6.46 -4.88
C TYR A 265 -17.67 5.69 -5.34
N LEU A 266 -18.03 4.60 -4.63
CA LEU A 266 -19.10 3.69 -5.07
C LEU A 266 -20.46 4.37 -5.09
N PHE A 267 -20.75 5.19 -4.07
CA PHE A 267 -22.01 5.92 -4.01
C PHE A 267 -22.07 7.02 -5.06
N TYR A 268 -20.99 7.79 -5.25
CA TYR A 268 -20.95 8.83 -6.28
C TYR A 268 -21.06 8.27 -7.70
N GLU A 269 -20.43 7.12 -7.98
CA GLU A 269 -20.59 6.41 -9.24
C GLU A 269 -22.06 6.06 -9.51
N GLU A 270 -22.78 5.55 -8.50
CA GLU A 270 -24.20 5.26 -8.64
C GLU A 270 -25.06 6.52 -8.86
N LEU A 271 -24.77 7.62 -8.16
CA LEU A 271 -25.49 8.88 -8.37
C LEU A 271 -25.33 9.41 -9.82
N ILE A 272 -24.14 9.22 -10.42
CA ILE A 272 -23.92 9.55 -11.83
C ILE A 272 -24.79 8.68 -12.73
N GLU A 273 -24.89 7.38 -12.46
CA GLU A 273 -25.68 6.45 -13.26
C GLU A 273 -27.19 6.70 -13.15
N LYS A 274 -27.68 7.06 -11.95
CA LYS A 274 -29.06 7.48 -11.71
C LYS A 274 -29.40 8.87 -12.31
N LYS A 275 -28.43 9.54 -12.97
CA LYS A 275 -28.56 10.88 -13.56
C LYS A 275 -29.06 11.94 -12.55
N SER A 276 -28.65 11.87 -11.28
CA SER A 276 -29.04 12.79 -10.21
C SER A 276 -28.43 14.20 -10.35
N GLY A 277 -28.34 14.75 -11.56
CA GLY A 277 -27.42 15.82 -11.96
C GLY A 277 -27.41 17.06 -11.06
N LYS A 278 -28.56 17.51 -10.54
CA LYS A 278 -28.65 18.69 -9.66
C LYS A 278 -28.20 18.45 -8.22
N ASP A 279 -28.10 17.19 -7.80
CA ASP A 279 -27.80 16.83 -6.42
C ASP A 279 -26.35 16.36 -6.23
N LEU A 280 -25.63 16.03 -7.32
CA LEU A 280 -24.22 15.64 -7.29
C LEU A 280 -23.33 16.66 -6.56
N ASP A 281 -23.59 17.96 -6.76
CA ASP A 281 -22.80 19.04 -6.14
C ASP A 281 -23.02 19.15 -4.63
N LYS A 282 -24.12 18.60 -4.10
CA LYS A 282 -24.42 18.58 -2.66
C LYS A 282 -23.74 17.41 -1.95
N PHE A 283 -23.28 16.40 -2.69
CA PHE A 283 -22.76 15.16 -2.12
C PHE A 283 -21.52 15.35 -1.23
N PRO A 284 -20.47 16.13 -1.59
CA PRO A 284 -19.32 16.31 -0.72
C PRO A 284 -19.71 16.95 0.61
N LYS A 285 -20.53 18.01 0.57
CA LYS A 285 -20.99 18.71 1.77
C LYS A 285 -21.76 17.76 2.70
N PHE A 286 -22.68 16.98 2.14
CA PHE A 286 -23.38 15.92 2.88
C PHE A 286 -22.41 14.94 3.53
N TYR A 287 -21.50 14.37 2.74
CA TYR A 287 -20.64 13.28 3.21
C TYR A 287 -19.67 13.74 4.29
N LEU A 288 -19.10 14.95 4.14
CA LEU A 288 -18.22 15.55 5.14
C LEU A 288 -18.98 15.88 6.43
N GLN A 289 -20.21 16.40 6.32
CA GLN A 289 -21.07 16.63 7.48
C GLN A 289 -21.41 15.31 8.21
N LEU A 290 -21.76 14.26 7.47
CA LEU A 290 -21.99 12.92 8.01
C LEU A 290 -20.77 12.42 8.79
N LEU A 291 -19.56 12.51 8.23
CA LEU A 291 -18.34 12.09 8.92
C LEU A 291 -18.07 12.91 10.20
N LYS A 292 -18.32 14.23 10.15
CA LYS A 292 -18.20 15.11 11.33
C LYS A 292 -19.17 14.70 12.43
N GLU A 293 -20.43 14.43 12.07
CA GLU A 293 -21.44 14.00 13.04
C GLU A 293 -21.13 12.61 13.62
N VAL A 294 -20.73 11.64 12.80
CA VAL A 294 -20.28 10.32 13.27
C VAL A 294 -19.14 10.47 14.27
N LYS A 295 -18.18 11.36 14.01
CA LYS A 295 -17.07 11.65 14.94
C LYS A 295 -17.57 12.25 16.26
N GLN A 296 -18.52 13.17 16.21
CA GLN A 296 -19.14 13.75 17.39
C GLN A 296 -19.88 12.69 18.22
N GLN A 297 -20.69 11.84 17.57
CA GLN A 297 -21.42 10.75 18.24
C GLN A 297 -20.46 9.75 18.91
N ALA A 298 -19.35 9.42 18.24
CA ALA A 298 -18.34 8.53 18.82
C ALA A 298 -17.60 9.16 20.01
N ASN A 299 -17.48 10.50 20.05
CA ASN A 299 -16.88 11.20 21.18
C ASN A 299 -17.78 11.21 22.41
N PHE A 300 -19.12 11.28 22.26
CA PHE A 300 -20.03 11.08 23.39
C PHE A 300 -19.76 9.74 24.07
N VAL A 301 -19.72 8.65 23.29
CA VAL A 301 -19.45 7.30 23.83
C VAL A 301 -18.10 7.23 24.55
N LYS A 302 -17.05 7.86 24.00
CA LYS A 302 -15.71 7.90 24.64
C LYS A 302 -15.71 8.65 25.97
N ASN A 303 -16.58 9.64 26.12
CA ASN A 303 -16.71 10.45 27.32
C ASN A 303 -17.79 9.90 28.27
N PHE A 304 -18.29 8.68 28.04
CA PHE A 304 -19.36 8.04 28.82
C PHE A 304 -20.73 8.75 28.73
N ASP A 305 -20.92 9.58 27.70
CA ASP A 305 -22.20 10.23 27.39
C ASP A 305 -23.04 9.38 26.42
N LYS A 306 -24.37 9.54 26.48
CA LYS A 306 -25.30 8.90 25.54
C LYS A 306 -25.29 9.61 24.18
N PRO A 307 -25.02 8.91 23.06
CA PRO A 307 -25.06 9.52 21.73
C PRO A 307 -26.49 9.89 21.33
N ILE A 308 -26.65 11.08 20.76
CA ILE A 308 -27.94 11.65 20.32
C ILE A 308 -28.42 10.98 19.02
N LYS A 309 -27.49 10.64 18.11
CA LYS A 309 -27.78 10.00 16.81
C LYS A 309 -27.13 8.62 16.76
N LYS A 310 -27.58 7.72 17.63
CA LYS A 310 -27.01 6.36 17.82
C LYS A 310 -26.92 5.58 16.51
N ILE A 311 -27.91 5.75 15.62
CA ILE A 311 -27.97 5.09 14.31
C ILE A 311 -26.73 5.33 13.42
N LEU A 312 -26.09 6.49 13.55
CA LEU A 312 -24.85 6.80 12.82
C LEU A 312 -23.71 5.87 13.22
N LEU A 313 -23.69 5.46 14.50
CA LEU A 313 -22.68 4.54 15.02
C LEU A 313 -23.00 3.11 14.62
N GLU A 314 -24.26 2.69 14.78
CA GLU A 314 -24.70 1.31 14.60
C GLU A 314 -24.79 0.90 13.13
N LYS A 315 -25.38 1.74 12.27
CA LYS A 315 -25.63 1.39 10.87
C LYS A 315 -24.53 1.85 9.92
N PHE A 316 -23.79 2.91 10.25
CA PHE A 316 -22.73 3.43 9.37
C PHE A 316 -21.32 3.23 9.92
N GLN A 317 -21.01 3.74 11.12
CA GLN A 317 -19.65 3.67 11.66
C GLN A 317 -19.19 2.23 11.91
N HIS A 318 -20.05 1.36 12.42
CA HIS A 318 -19.77 -0.06 12.62
C HIS A 318 -19.25 -0.69 11.33
N ASN A 319 -19.96 -0.52 10.21
CA ASN A 319 -19.58 -1.08 8.91
C ASN A 319 -18.34 -0.37 8.30
N LEU A 320 -18.01 0.85 8.71
CA LEU A 320 -16.73 1.48 8.35
C LEU A 320 -15.53 0.88 9.08
N GLN A 321 -15.73 0.30 10.26
CA GLN A 321 -14.65 -0.21 11.12
C GLN A 321 -14.53 -1.73 11.07
N GLN A 322 -15.65 -2.44 11.16
CA GLN A 322 -15.72 -3.88 11.25
C GLN A 322 -15.95 -4.49 9.88
N ALA A 323 -15.10 -5.46 9.52
CA ALA A 323 -15.23 -6.24 8.30
C ALA A 323 -15.47 -5.36 7.04
N SER A 324 -14.85 -4.18 6.99
CA SER A 324 -15.24 -3.10 6.06
C SER A 324 -15.06 -3.41 4.57
N ALA A 325 -14.42 -4.52 4.25
CA ALA A 325 -14.17 -5.01 2.90
C ALA A 325 -15.07 -6.20 2.53
N GLU A 326 -15.96 -6.65 3.42
CA GLU A 326 -16.98 -7.64 3.09
C GLU A 326 -18.09 -7.03 2.24
N GLY A 327 -18.68 -7.82 1.34
CA GLY A 327 -19.76 -7.37 0.45
C GLY A 327 -20.92 -6.75 1.22
N TYR A 328 -21.45 -7.46 2.22
CA TYR A 328 -22.55 -6.96 3.07
C TYR A 328 -22.22 -5.66 3.81
N SER A 329 -20.96 -5.44 4.19
CA SER A 329 -20.53 -4.24 4.93
C SER A 329 -20.40 -3.04 3.98
N ILE A 330 -20.02 -3.29 2.74
CA ILE A 330 -20.07 -2.28 1.67
C ILE A 330 -21.52 -1.93 1.36
N GLU A 331 -22.36 -2.95 1.16
CA GLU A 331 -23.78 -2.81 0.86
C GLU A 331 -24.53 -2.00 1.93
N ARG A 332 -24.40 -2.36 3.21
CA ARG A 332 -25.06 -1.63 4.32
C ARG A 332 -24.64 -0.17 4.38
N ARG A 333 -23.36 0.14 4.13
CA ARG A 333 -22.89 1.53 4.06
C ARG A 333 -23.49 2.25 2.86
N HIS A 334 -23.60 1.56 1.74
CA HIS A 334 -24.14 2.10 0.50
C HIS A 334 -25.63 2.43 0.64
N GLN A 335 -26.44 1.50 1.15
CA GLN A 335 -27.86 1.70 1.46
C GLN A 335 -28.07 2.80 2.52
N PHE A 336 -27.23 2.84 3.55
CA PHE A 336 -27.27 3.92 4.54
C PHE A 336 -27.03 5.28 3.88
N LEU A 337 -26.06 5.40 2.97
CA LEU A 337 -25.79 6.64 2.24
C LEU A 337 -26.96 7.03 1.35
N ASP A 338 -27.61 6.07 0.68
CA ASP A 338 -28.78 6.34 -0.16
C ASP A 338 -29.94 6.95 0.66
N VAL A 339 -30.26 6.36 1.81
CA VAL A 339 -31.29 6.89 2.73
C VAL A 339 -30.89 8.25 3.32
N ALA A 340 -29.68 8.34 3.85
CA ALA A 340 -29.21 9.53 4.54
C ALA A 340 -29.04 10.72 3.57
N PHE A 341 -28.65 10.47 2.33
CA PHE A 341 -28.53 11.50 1.32
C PHE A 341 -29.89 12.02 0.87
N ASP A 342 -30.87 11.15 0.61
CA ASP A 342 -32.25 11.58 0.30
C ASP A 342 -32.86 12.42 1.43
N TYR A 343 -32.64 12.02 2.69
CA TYR A 343 -33.07 12.82 3.84
C TYR A 343 -32.35 14.18 3.88
N TYR A 344 -31.04 14.20 3.61
CA TYR A 344 -30.26 15.43 3.57
C TYR A 344 -30.72 16.37 2.45
N LEU A 345 -31.04 15.85 1.26
CA LEU A 345 -31.54 16.66 0.14
C LEU A 345 -32.86 17.37 0.47
N LYS A 346 -33.70 16.74 1.29
CA LYS A 346 -35.00 17.29 1.74
C LYS A 346 -34.88 18.26 2.91
N THR A 347 -33.93 18.03 3.83
CA THR A 347 -33.92 18.71 5.14
C THR A 347 -32.66 19.55 5.41
N GLY A 348 -31.58 19.32 4.68
CA GLY A 348 -30.24 19.87 4.97
C GLY A 348 -29.59 19.30 6.24
N LYS A 349 -30.18 18.27 6.87
CA LYS A 349 -29.69 17.66 8.11
C LYS A 349 -29.27 16.21 7.88
N ILE A 350 -28.36 15.70 8.71
CA ILE A 350 -28.04 14.27 8.72
C ILE A 350 -29.07 13.54 9.57
N ILE A 351 -29.61 12.45 9.04
CA ILE A 351 -30.60 11.63 9.72
C ILE A 351 -30.03 11.03 11.01
N GLY A 352 -30.77 11.16 12.11
CA GLY A 352 -30.40 10.64 13.42
C GLY A 352 -31.51 9.88 14.13
N ASP A 353 -32.74 10.05 13.65
CA ASP A 353 -33.93 9.38 14.14
C ASP A 353 -34.07 8.00 13.48
N GLU A 354 -34.22 6.96 14.30
CA GLU A 354 -34.22 5.58 13.83
C GLU A 354 -35.53 5.17 13.16
N GLU A 355 -36.67 5.63 13.68
CA GLU A 355 -37.98 5.36 13.06
C GLU A 355 -38.04 5.98 11.67
N LYS A 356 -37.62 7.24 11.53
CA LYS A 356 -37.58 7.92 10.25
C LYS A 356 -36.59 7.31 9.27
N TYR A 357 -35.45 6.82 9.75
CA TYR A 357 -34.52 6.08 8.90
C TYR A 357 -35.16 4.80 8.38
N ASN A 358 -35.77 4.01 9.26
CA ASN A 358 -36.38 2.74 8.88
C ASN A 358 -37.55 2.96 7.90
N GLU A 359 -38.36 4.01 8.09
CA GLU A 359 -39.42 4.39 7.15
C GLU A 359 -38.88 4.65 5.74
N ILE A 360 -37.81 5.46 5.61
CA ILE A 360 -37.21 5.77 4.29
C ILE A 360 -36.50 4.54 3.71
N TYR A 361 -35.86 3.75 4.57
CA TYR A 361 -35.14 2.52 4.18
C TYR A 361 -36.10 1.48 3.60
N GLU A 362 -37.24 1.25 4.26
CA GLU A 362 -38.30 0.35 3.77
C GLU A 362 -38.98 0.90 2.51
N ALA A 363 -39.23 2.21 2.44
CA ALA A 363 -39.80 2.85 1.25
C ALA A 363 -38.92 2.73 -0.01
N LYS A 364 -37.61 2.48 0.16
CA LYS A 364 -36.66 2.19 -0.92
C LYS A 364 -36.61 0.70 -1.30
N GLY A 365 -37.35 -0.16 -0.62
CA GLY A 365 -37.38 -1.60 -0.88
C GLY A 365 -36.20 -2.36 -0.27
N TYR A 366 -35.45 -1.77 0.66
CA TYR A 366 -34.39 -2.48 1.36
C TYR A 366 -34.97 -3.34 2.50
N SER A 367 -34.52 -4.59 2.60
CA SER A 367 -34.88 -5.48 3.71
C SER A 367 -34.02 -5.20 4.95
N LYS A 368 -34.62 -5.35 6.13
CA LYS A 368 -33.94 -5.20 7.44
C LYS A 368 -32.80 -6.19 7.65
#